data_AF-A0A0X3VDP3-F1
#
_entry.id   AF-A0A0X3VDP3-F1
#
_cell.length_a   1.000
_cell.length_b   1.000
_cell.length_c   1.000
_cell.angle_alpha   90.00
_cell.angle_beta   90.00
_cell.angle_gamma   90.00
#
_symmetry.space_group_name_H-M   'P 1'
#
loop_
_entity.id
_entity.type
_entity.pdbx_description
1 polymer ?
#
loop_
_entity_poly.entity_id
_entity_poly.type
_entity_poly.pdbx_seq_one_letter_code
_entity_poly.pdbx_strand_id
1 'polypeptide(L)'
;MARFQHTVTLAPVPRRWFESCVVTLHDLAESIEAEGALLRLPDGRRLPELLLAEGTHLRPGARYHPENDDGSGPDIDQTLTILAWERKRETALELVTLDDDPGGPGHMACTLRLTSAERPREASLSMKAQAGGGSWTRYAGGSGRLHLDLGKWWPSAAGRGRPRATPLTGRLDHALVRATVTAVPRPAGDGRWRVTVTVRVRGRSFARLLLPLAMTFMGRRARGAFSAALDDAAKQWNDQVPELVRKDMQQLSLELVESLFATDEQRTGPSLGT
;
A
#
# COMPACT_ATOMS: atom_id res chain seq x y z
N MET A 1 -24.66 1.95 14.27
CA MET A 1 -23.20 2.18 14.04
C MET A 1 -22.47 1.04 14.73
N ALA A 2 -21.50 0.42 14.07
CA ALA A 2 -20.70 -0.66 14.64
C ALA A 2 -19.28 -0.17 14.93
N ARG A 3 -18.69 -0.65 16.03
CA ARG A 3 -17.29 -0.36 16.40
C ARG A 3 -16.55 -1.66 16.64
N PHE A 4 -15.46 -1.83 15.91
CA PHE A 4 -14.49 -2.89 16.10
C PHE A 4 -13.20 -2.29 16.62
N GLN A 5 -12.56 -3.01 17.53
CA GLN A 5 -11.27 -2.63 18.08
C GLN A 5 -10.49 -3.90 18.33
N HIS A 6 -9.28 -3.92 17.79
CA HIS A 6 -8.33 -5.01 17.95
C HIS A 6 -6.93 -4.43 18.13
N THR A 7 -6.08 -5.13 18.85
CA THR A 7 -4.72 -4.67 19.13
C THR A 7 -3.75 -5.72 18.70
N VAL A 8 -2.82 -5.33 17.83
CA VAL A 8 -1.77 -6.20 17.31
C VAL A 8 -0.41 -5.72 17.79
N THR A 9 0.57 -6.62 17.76
CA THR A 9 1.96 -6.29 18.09
C THR A 9 2.79 -6.34 16.83
N LEU A 10 3.45 -5.24 16.51
CA LEU A 10 4.27 -5.07 15.32
C LEU A 10 5.73 -4.89 15.69
N ALA A 11 6.62 -5.46 14.89
CA ALA A 11 8.04 -5.18 14.94
C ALA A 11 8.28 -3.69 14.68
N PRO A 12 9.18 -3.05 15.45
CA PRO A 12 9.44 -1.63 15.33
C PRO A 12 10.25 -1.34 14.08
N VAL A 13 9.91 -0.25 13.39
CA VAL A 13 10.73 0.31 12.31
C VAL A 13 11.40 1.58 12.84
N PRO A 14 12.74 1.62 12.95
CA PRO A 14 13.44 2.83 13.36
C PRO A 14 13.18 3.97 12.38
N ARG A 15 12.90 5.17 12.91
CA ARG A 15 12.61 6.34 12.07
C ARG A 15 13.73 6.64 11.08
N ARG A 16 14.98 6.64 11.57
CA ARG A 16 16.16 6.93 10.74
C ARG A 16 16.33 5.91 9.62
N TRP A 17 16.08 4.63 9.90
CA TRP A 17 16.12 3.58 8.89
C TRP A 17 15.07 3.84 7.80
N PHE A 18 13.84 4.20 8.18
CA PHE A 18 12.79 4.53 7.20
C PHE A 18 13.15 5.76 6.35
N GLU A 19 13.66 6.83 6.98
CA GLU A 19 14.12 8.03 6.28
C GLU A 19 15.25 7.70 5.27
N SER A 20 16.23 6.89 5.68
CA SER A 20 17.30 6.42 4.78
C SER A 20 16.75 5.55 3.63
N CYS A 21 15.85 4.62 3.92
CA CYS A 21 15.27 3.73 2.91
C CYS A 21 14.54 4.51 1.82
N VAL A 22 13.74 5.52 2.19
CA VAL A 22 13.04 6.38 1.21
C VAL A 22 14.04 7.15 0.33
N VAL A 23 15.12 7.67 0.90
CA VAL A 23 16.17 8.35 0.13
C VAL A 23 16.86 7.38 -0.82
N THR A 24 17.22 6.19 -0.36
CA THR A 24 17.85 5.14 -1.18
C THR A 24 16.95 4.71 -2.35
N LEU A 25 15.64 4.56 -2.12
CA LEU A 25 14.69 4.26 -3.20
C LEU A 25 14.61 5.40 -4.23
N HIS A 26 14.67 6.65 -3.79
CA HIS A 26 14.74 7.80 -4.68
C HIS A 26 16.05 7.85 -5.48
N ASP A 27 17.18 7.62 -4.83
CA ASP A 27 18.49 7.57 -5.48
C ASP A 27 18.54 6.45 -6.52
N LEU A 28 18.02 5.25 -6.19
CA LEU A 28 17.93 4.14 -7.13
C LEU A 28 17.05 4.50 -8.34
N ALA A 29 15.84 5.02 -8.11
CA ALA A 29 14.94 5.40 -9.19
C ALA A 29 15.55 6.47 -10.11
N GLU A 30 16.21 7.49 -9.54
CA GLU A 30 16.84 8.57 -10.29
C GLU A 30 18.13 8.15 -11.00
N SER A 31 18.76 7.06 -10.55
CA SER A 31 19.91 6.46 -11.24
C SER A 31 19.52 5.68 -12.50
N ILE A 32 18.24 5.32 -12.63
CA ILE A 32 17.73 4.63 -13.83
C ILE A 32 17.69 5.63 -14.99
N GLU A 33 18.32 5.27 -16.09
CA GLU A 33 18.29 6.03 -17.33
C GLU A 33 17.19 5.49 -18.26
N ALA A 34 16.52 6.39 -18.99
CA ALA A 34 15.53 6.02 -19.98
C ALA A 34 16.11 6.17 -21.39
N GLU A 35 16.13 5.08 -22.15
CA GLU A 35 16.52 5.02 -23.56
C GLU A 35 15.28 4.67 -24.39
N GLY A 36 14.56 5.71 -24.82
CA GLY A 36 13.25 5.54 -25.44
C GLY A 36 12.24 5.00 -24.43
N ALA A 37 11.64 3.84 -24.73
CA ALA A 37 10.70 3.16 -23.82
C ALA A 37 11.41 2.26 -22.78
N LEU A 38 12.70 1.99 -22.95
CA LEU A 38 13.44 1.04 -22.13
C LEU A 38 14.10 1.77 -20.96
N LEU A 39 13.99 1.17 -19.77
CA LEU A 39 14.67 1.64 -18.57
C LEU A 39 15.95 0.84 -18.35
N ARG A 40 17.06 1.52 -18.07
CA ARG A 40 18.36 0.90 -17.81
C ARG A 40 18.89 1.30 -16.45
N LEU A 41 19.44 0.33 -15.74
CA LEU A 41 20.24 0.60 -14.56
C LEU A 41 21.57 1.29 -14.94
N PRO A 42 22.24 1.95 -13.96
CA PRO A 42 23.56 2.55 -14.17
C PRO A 42 24.63 1.58 -14.70
N ASP A 43 24.47 0.28 -14.46
CA ASP A 43 25.37 -0.77 -14.94
C ASP A 43 25.10 -1.19 -16.40
N GLY A 44 24.13 -0.53 -17.07
CA GLY A 44 23.75 -0.74 -18.45
C GLY A 44 22.74 -1.87 -18.67
N ARG A 45 22.38 -2.63 -17.63
CA ARG A 45 21.37 -3.69 -17.73
C ARG A 45 19.97 -3.09 -17.93
N ARG A 46 19.20 -3.66 -18.85
CA ARG A 46 17.80 -3.29 -19.09
C ARG A 46 16.94 -3.80 -17.94
N LEU A 47 16.14 -2.93 -17.33
CA LEU A 47 15.07 -3.31 -16.43
C LEU A 47 13.97 -4.04 -17.22
N PRO A 48 13.73 -5.35 -16.99
CA PRO A 48 12.78 -6.12 -17.79
C PRO A 48 11.33 -5.76 -17.43
N GLU A 49 11.05 -5.52 -16.16
CA GLU A 49 9.67 -5.48 -15.64
C GLU A 49 8.88 -4.19 -15.93
N LEU A 50 9.51 -3.13 -16.46
CA LEU A 50 8.85 -1.83 -16.55
C LEU A 50 9.25 -1.04 -17.80
N LEU A 51 8.26 -0.65 -18.59
CA LEU A 51 8.42 0.09 -19.83
C LEU A 51 7.88 1.52 -19.69
N LEU A 52 8.65 2.52 -20.12
CA LEU A 52 8.19 3.91 -20.20
C LEU A 52 7.31 4.08 -21.46
N ALA A 53 6.02 4.25 -21.24
CA ALA A 53 5.03 4.35 -22.31
C ALA A 53 4.82 5.78 -22.78
N GLU A 54 4.83 6.74 -21.85
CA GLU A 54 4.56 8.14 -22.15
C GLU A 54 5.37 9.06 -21.23
N GLY A 55 5.74 10.23 -21.75
CA GLY A 55 6.39 11.29 -20.98
C GLY A 55 7.90 11.13 -20.84
N THR A 56 8.45 11.72 -19.78
CA THR A 56 9.88 11.71 -19.49
C THR A 56 10.11 11.05 -18.14
N HIS A 57 11.07 10.13 -18.05
CA HIS A 57 11.37 9.38 -16.82
C HIS A 57 11.38 10.26 -15.56
N LEU A 58 10.61 9.86 -14.56
CA LEU A 58 10.41 10.55 -13.27
C LEU A 58 9.95 12.00 -13.35
N ARG A 59 9.39 12.44 -14.49
CA ARG A 59 8.69 13.72 -14.57
C ARG A 59 7.20 13.54 -14.35
N PRO A 60 6.52 14.54 -13.77
CA PRO A 60 5.06 14.54 -13.71
C PRO A 60 4.44 14.26 -15.08
N GLY A 61 3.53 13.30 -15.14
CA GLY A 61 2.91 12.81 -16.36
C GLY A 61 3.59 11.59 -16.99
N ALA A 62 4.75 11.15 -16.50
CA ALA A 62 5.39 9.92 -16.98
C ALA A 62 4.51 8.71 -16.66
N ARG A 63 4.31 7.84 -17.66
CA ARG A 63 3.50 6.61 -17.53
C ARG A 63 4.34 5.40 -17.84
N TYR A 64 4.20 4.40 -16.99
CA TYR A 64 4.87 3.12 -17.11
C TYR A 64 3.86 1.99 -17.13
N HIS A 65 4.16 0.97 -17.93
CA HIS A 65 3.43 -0.30 -17.95
C HIS A 65 4.38 -1.41 -17.50
N PRO A 66 3.92 -2.35 -16.65
CA PRO A 66 4.67 -3.56 -16.44
C PRO A 66 4.76 -4.35 -17.75
N GLU A 67 5.77 -5.20 -17.90
CA GLU A 67 5.78 -6.20 -18.97
C GLU A 67 4.88 -7.37 -18.55
N ASN A 68 4.09 -7.92 -19.48
CA ASN A 68 3.26 -9.09 -19.20
C ASN A 68 4.15 -10.30 -18.86
N ASP A 69 3.72 -11.11 -17.89
CA ASP A 69 4.43 -12.31 -17.46
C ASP A 69 4.64 -13.34 -18.60
N ASP A 70 3.78 -13.31 -19.63
CA ASP A 70 3.86 -14.18 -20.81
C ASP A 70 4.75 -13.64 -21.94
N GLY A 71 5.39 -12.48 -21.72
CA GLY A 71 6.26 -11.83 -22.70
C GLY A 71 5.53 -11.28 -23.93
N SER A 72 4.20 -11.19 -23.90
CA SER A 72 3.38 -10.69 -25.01
C SER A 72 3.48 -9.18 -25.26
N GLY A 73 4.21 -8.45 -24.41
CA GLY A 73 4.39 -7.01 -24.48
C GLY A 73 4.01 -6.32 -23.16
N PRO A 74 3.78 -4.99 -23.15
CA PRO A 74 3.35 -4.28 -21.95
C PRO A 74 1.95 -4.70 -21.50
N ASP A 75 1.79 -4.89 -20.19
CA ASP A 75 0.51 -4.97 -19.50
C ASP A 75 -0.14 -3.58 -19.51
N ILE A 76 -1.07 -3.36 -20.43
CA ILE A 76 -1.82 -2.10 -20.53
C ILE A 76 -2.90 -1.96 -19.47
N ASP A 77 -3.26 -3.07 -18.81
CA ASP A 77 -4.26 -3.08 -17.75
C ASP A 77 -3.67 -2.50 -16.47
N GLN A 78 -2.35 -2.54 -16.31
CA GLN A 78 -1.65 -1.86 -15.23
C GLN A 78 -0.87 -0.64 -15.72
N THR A 79 -1.14 0.52 -15.14
CA THR A 79 -0.46 1.77 -15.46
C THR A 79 0.03 2.47 -14.20
N LEU A 80 1.34 2.67 -14.10
CA LEU A 80 1.96 3.51 -13.08
C LEU A 80 2.22 4.90 -13.65
N THR A 81 1.62 5.94 -13.07
CA THR A 81 1.79 7.34 -13.47
C THR A 81 2.51 8.12 -12.38
N ILE A 82 3.52 8.90 -12.75
CA ILE A 82 4.16 9.88 -11.87
C ILE A 82 3.30 11.13 -11.81
N LEU A 83 2.74 11.44 -10.64
CA LEU A 83 2.00 12.69 -10.44
C LEU A 83 2.90 13.83 -9.97
N ALA A 84 3.89 13.51 -9.13
CA ALA A 84 4.89 14.46 -8.65
C ALA A 84 6.18 13.70 -8.28
N TRP A 85 7.32 14.30 -8.58
CA TRP A 85 8.64 13.75 -8.22
C TRP A 85 9.58 14.88 -7.81
N GLU A 86 9.43 15.34 -6.58
CA GLU A 86 10.27 16.39 -5.99
C GLU A 86 10.76 15.97 -4.61
N ARG A 87 12.04 15.56 -4.50
CA ARG A 87 12.68 15.04 -3.27
C ARG A 87 12.34 15.83 -1.99
N LYS A 88 12.31 17.16 -2.10
CA LYS A 88 12.11 18.08 -0.96
C LYS A 88 10.66 18.46 -0.69
N ARG A 89 9.74 18.14 -1.60
CA ARG A 89 8.34 18.58 -1.51
C ARG A 89 7.37 17.41 -1.50
N GLU A 90 7.23 16.72 -2.62
CA GLU A 90 6.22 15.68 -2.79
C GLU A 90 6.69 14.62 -3.78
N THR A 91 6.50 13.37 -3.39
CA THR A 91 6.55 12.21 -4.28
C THR A 91 5.14 11.66 -4.35
N ALA A 92 4.56 11.64 -5.54
CA ALA A 92 3.19 11.17 -5.76
C ALA A 92 3.14 10.25 -6.98
N LEU A 93 2.57 9.08 -6.78
CA LEU A 93 2.43 8.00 -7.76
C LEU A 93 0.95 7.62 -7.84
N GLU A 94 0.49 7.31 -9.03
CA GLU A 94 -0.84 6.74 -9.27
C GLU A 94 -0.68 5.40 -9.98
N LEU A 95 -1.17 4.34 -9.36
CA LEU A 95 -1.29 3.03 -9.97
C LEU A 95 -2.75 2.83 -10.38
N VAL A 96 -2.99 2.63 -11.67
CA VAL A 96 -4.28 2.23 -12.21
C VAL A 96 -4.17 0.77 -12.61
N THR A 97 -5.14 -0.04 -12.18
CA THR A 97 -5.31 -1.43 -12.57
C THR A 97 -6.72 -1.57 -13.16
N LEU A 98 -6.80 -2.04 -14.39
CA LEU A 98 -8.01 -2.52 -15.02
C LEU A 98 -8.07 -4.04 -14.78
N ASP A 99 -9.24 -4.55 -14.47
CA ASP A 99 -9.42 -5.97 -14.18
C ASP A 99 -10.63 -6.45 -14.97
N ASP A 100 -10.41 -7.27 -15.99
CA ASP A 100 -11.50 -7.85 -16.77
C ASP A 100 -12.14 -9.07 -16.09
N ASP A 101 -11.71 -9.45 -14.88
CA ASP A 101 -12.32 -10.54 -14.13
C ASP A 101 -13.80 -10.22 -13.79
N PRO A 102 -14.77 -11.06 -14.21
CA PRO A 102 -16.19 -10.90 -13.87
C PRO A 102 -16.50 -10.87 -12.36
N GLY A 103 -15.54 -11.20 -11.48
CA GLY A 103 -15.65 -11.08 -10.02
C GLY A 103 -14.99 -9.85 -9.38
N GLY A 104 -14.18 -9.08 -10.14
CA GLY A 104 -13.31 -8.02 -9.64
C GLY A 104 -13.83 -6.59 -9.84
N PRO A 105 -13.25 -5.59 -9.16
CA PRO A 105 -13.49 -4.19 -9.49
C PRO A 105 -12.82 -3.85 -10.83
N GLY A 106 -13.60 -3.77 -11.91
CA GLY A 106 -13.08 -3.55 -13.25
C GLY A 106 -12.19 -2.34 -13.49
N HIS A 107 -12.16 -1.37 -12.57
CA HIS A 107 -11.15 -0.32 -12.57
C HIS A 107 -10.80 0.10 -11.15
N MET A 108 -9.51 0.01 -10.79
CA MET A 108 -8.97 0.45 -9.52
C MET A 108 -7.86 1.48 -9.74
N ALA A 109 -8.03 2.68 -9.19
CA ALA A 109 -7.00 3.72 -9.15
C ALA A 109 -6.52 3.94 -7.72
N CYS A 110 -5.21 3.82 -7.52
CA CYS A 110 -4.53 3.94 -6.23
C CYS A 110 -3.47 5.03 -6.29
N THR A 111 -3.67 6.15 -5.60
CA THR A 111 -2.72 7.23 -5.48
C THR A 111 -1.94 7.14 -4.17
N LEU A 112 -0.64 6.94 -4.23
CA LEU A 112 0.28 7.07 -3.10
C LEU A 112 0.93 8.46 -3.11
N ARG A 113 0.98 9.12 -1.96
CA ARG A 113 1.69 10.41 -1.80
C ARG A 113 2.54 10.39 -0.55
N LEU A 114 3.73 10.94 -0.67
CA LEU A 114 4.69 11.14 0.42
C LEU A 114 5.15 12.58 0.42
N THR A 115 5.06 13.25 1.57
CA THR A 115 5.57 14.61 1.75
C THR A 115 7.06 14.56 2.09
N SER A 116 7.89 14.99 1.14
CA SER A 116 9.35 14.95 1.13
C SER A 116 9.96 13.55 1.30
N ALA A 117 10.79 13.15 0.34
CA ALA A 117 11.60 11.95 0.43
C ALA A 117 12.76 12.08 1.44
N GLU A 118 13.39 13.25 1.52
CA GLU A 118 14.52 13.51 2.45
C GLU A 118 14.08 13.59 3.91
N ARG A 119 12.87 14.12 4.17
CA ARG A 119 12.30 14.21 5.52
C ARG A 119 10.81 13.86 5.50
N PRO A 120 10.46 12.57 5.35
CA PRO A 120 9.09 12.09 5.36
C PRO A 120 8.31 12.57 6.58
N ARG A 121 7.26 13.36 6.35
CA ARG A 121 6.36 13.84 7.42
C ARG A 121 5.00 13.22 7.38
N GLU A 122 4.46 13.04 6.19
CA GLU A 122 3.11 12.58 5.96
C GLU A 122 3.11 11.64 4.76
N ALA A 123 2.41 10.53 4.89
CA ALA A 123 2.10 9.62 3.80
C ALA A 123 0.58 9.54 3.66
N SER A 124 0.08 9.52 2.43
CA SER A 124 -1.34 9.27 2.18
C SER A 124 -1.52 8.30 1.03
N LEU A 125 -2.54 7.46 1.16
CA LEU A 125 -2.97 6.50 0.16
C LEU A 125 -4.42 6.83 -0.16
N SER A 126 -4.76 7.08 -1.42
CA SER A 126 -6.15 7.20 -1.86
C SER A 126 -6.43 6.08 -2.85
N MET A 127 -7.50 5.34 -2.66
CA MET A 127 -7.94 4.31 -3.59
C MET A 127 -9.35 4.62 -4.07
N LYS A 128 -9.62 4.32 -5.33
CA LYS A 128 -10.96 4.37 -5.93
C LYS A 128 -11.12 3.07 -6.70
N ALA A 129 -12.16 2.33 -6.40
CA ALA A 129 -12.53 1.12 -7.12
C ALA A 129 -13.91 1.35 -7.75
N GLN A 130 -14.02 1.01 -9.01
CA GLN A 130 -15.24 0.98 -9.79
C GLN A 130 -15.43 -0.45 -10.28
N ALA A 131 -16.64 -0.97 -10.20
CA ALA A 131 -16.94 -2.30 -10.69
C ALA A 131 -17.11 -2.32 -12.21
N GLY A 132 -16.67 -3.40 -12.84
CA GLY A 132 -16.95 -3.74 -14.23
C GLY A 132 -18.43 -4.09 -14.44
N GLY A 133 -18.90 -4.05 -15.68
CA GLY A 133 -20.32 -4.06 -16.07
C GLY A 133 -21.22 -5.11 -15.40
N GLY A 134 -22.46 -4.70 -15.06
CA GLY A 134 -23.51 -5.52 -14.45
C GLY A 134 -24.63 -4.70 -13.79
N SER A 135 -25.79 -5.29 -13.51
CA SER A 135 -26.99 -4.58 -12.97
C SER A 135 -26.83 -4.07 -11.52
N TRP A 136 -25.78 -4.50 -10.80
CA TRP A 136 -25.43 -4.09 -9.44
C TRP A 136 -24.27 -3.09 -9.34
N THR A 137 -23.74 -2.62 -10.47
CA THR A 137 -22.62 -1.65 -10.60
C THR A 137 -22.73 -0.42 -9.69
N ARG A 138 -23.95 0.10 -9.47
CA ARG A 138 -24.18 1.26 -8.58
C ARG A 138 -23.79 1.02 -7.11
N TYR A 139 -23.67 -0.23 -6.68
CA TYR A 139 -23.36 -0.60 -5.29
C TYR A 139 -21.99 -1.24 -5.10
N ALA A 140 -21.24 -1.48 -6.17
CA ALA A 140 -19.98 -2.20 -6.14
C ALA A 140 -18.74 -1.28 -6.24
N GLY A 141 -18.96 0.04 -6.35
CA GLY A 141 -17.90 1.04 -6.28
C GLY A 141 -17.57 1.47 -4.85
N GLY A 142 -16.29 1.75 -4.61
CA GLY A 142 -15.78 2.21 -3.33
C GLY A 142 -14.65 3.24 -3.48
N SER A 143 -14.45 4.05 -2.45
CA SER A 143 -13.29 4.91 -2.35
C SER A 143 -12.70 4.82 -0.96
N GLY A 144 -11.38 4.80 -0.87
CA GLY A 144 -10.63 4.76 0.38
C GLY A 144 -9.65 5.91 0.43
N ARG A 145 -9.40 6.44 1.61
CA ARG A 145 -8.26 7.30 1.89
C ARG A 145 -7.65 6.88 3.22
N LEU A 146 -6.35 6.70 3.24
CA LEU A 146 -5.53 6.51 4.42
C LEU A 146 -4.54 7.67 4.51
N HIS A 147 -4.29 8.14 5.72
CA HIS A 147 -3.34 9.19 6.01
C HIS A 147 -2.56 8.80 7.26
N LEU A 148 -1.24 8.85 7.14
CA LEU A 148 -0.27 8.53 8.17
C LEU A 148 0.62 9.75 8.41
N ASP A 149 0.50 10.32 9.60
CA ASP A 149 1.39 11.35 10.12
C ASP A 149 2.58 10.70 10.80
N LEU A 150 3.70 10.66 10.08
CA LEU A 150 4.98 10.12 10.52
C LEU A 150 5.53 10.95 11.71
N GLY A 151 5.30 12.27 11.69
CA GLY A 151 5.65 13.16 12.79
C GLY A 151 4.97 12.78 14.12
N LYS A 152 3.75 12.23 14.08
CA LYS A 152 3.02 11.75 15.26
C LYS A 152 3.21 10.26 15.54
N TRP A 153 3.50 9.44 14.53
CA TRP A 153 3.59 7.98 14.65
C TRP A 153 4.71 7.56 15.61
N TRP A 154 5.96 7.95 15.30
CA TRP A 154 7.12 7.58 16.12
C TRP A 154 7.08 8.12 17.55
N PRO A 155 6.71 9.40 17.82
CA PRO A 155 6.55 9.85 19.20
C PRO A 155 5.49 9.06 19.97
N SER A 156 4.37 8.71 19.34
CA SER A 156 3.33 7.88 19.97
C SER A 156 3.83 6.46 20.25
N ALA A 157 4.55 5.86 19.31
CA ALA A 157 5.17 4.55 19.46
C ALA A 157 6.22 4.51 20.59
N ALA A 158 6.91 5.63 20.83
CA ALA A 158 7.85 5.81 21.94
C ALA A 158 7.18 6.20 23.28
N GLY A 159 5.85 6.27 23.35
CA GLY A 159 5.11 6.68 24.54
C GLY A 159 5.13 8.18 24.85
N ARG A 160 5.68 8.99 23.93
CA ARG A 160 5.80 10.46 24.04
C ARG A 160 4.70 11.21 23.28
N GLY A 161 3.77 10.48 22.66
CA GLY A 161 2.68 11.04 21.86
C GLY A 161 1.59 11.69 22.72
N ARG A 162 0.84 12.61 22.12
CA ARG A 162 -0.33 13.22 22.78
C ARG A 162 -1.44 12.17 22.94
N PRO A 163 -2.15 12.10 24.09
CA PRO A 163 -3.16 11.06 24.37
C PRO A 163 -4.32 10.93 23.37
N ARG A 164 -4.55 11.95 22.54
CA ARG A 164 -5.62 12.01 21.52
C ARG A 164 -5.11 12.09 20.08
N ALA A 165 -3.79 12.08 19.88
CA ALA A 165 -3.26 12.04 18.53
C ALA A 165 -3.59 10.68 17.90
N THR A 166 -4.15 10.70 16.68
CA THR A 166 -4.35 9.52 15.85
C THR A 166 -3.38 9.60 14.69
N PRO A 167 -2.16 9.02 14.81
CA PRO A 167 -1.14 9.16 13.78
C PRO A 167 -1.57 8.56 12.46
N LEU A 168 -2.36 7.47 12.48
CA LEU A 168 -2.96 6.90 11.29
C LEU A 168 -4.47 7.07 11.35
N THR A 169 -5.02 7.64 10.28
CA THR A 169 -6.46 7.82 10.07
C THR A 169 -6.81 7.38 8.67
N GLY A 170 -7.96 6.72 8.53
CA GLY A 170 -8.43 6.26 7.25
C GLY A 170 -9.94 6.32 7.15
N ARG A 171 -10.44 6.38 5.92
CA ARG A 171 -11.84 6.40 5.61
C ARG A 171 -12.09 5.59 4.36
N LEU A 172 -12.99 4.64 4.46
CA LEU A 172 -13.51 3.86 3.34
C LEU A 172 -14.97 4.26 3.15
N ASP A 173 -15.31 4.76 1.98
CA ASP A 173 -16.65 5.07 1.53
C ASP A 173 -17.06 4.04 0.48
N HIS A 174 -18.02 3.19 0.85
CA HIS A 174 -18.72 2.28 -0.04
C HIS A 174 -20.17 2.76 -0.20
N ALA A 175 -20.88 2.28 -1.23
CA ALA A 175 -22.27 2.68 -1.47
C ALA A 175 -23.19 2.38 -0.27
N LEU A 176 -22.94 1.26 0.42
CA LEU A 176 -23.75 0.78 1.56
C LEU A 176 -23.17 1.11 2.94
N VAL A 177 -21.86 1.34 3.04
CA VAL A 177 -21.19 1.53 4.33
C VAL A 177 -20.11 2.60 4.24
N ARG A 178 -19.91 3.31 5.33
CA ARG A 178 -18.74 4.16 5.55
C ARG A 178 -17.96 3.59 6.73
N ALA A 179 -16.70 3.24 6.53
CA ALA A 179 -15.81 2.86 7.59
C ALA A 179 -14.80 3.99 7.87
N THR A 180 -14.51 4.24 9.14
CA THR A 180 -13.42 5.11 9.56
C THR A 180 -12.46 4.28 10.38
N VAL A 181 -11.20 4.26 9.96
CA VAL A 181 -10.11 3.53 10.61
C VAL A 181 -9.23 4.52 11.34
N THR A 182 -8.81 4.18 12.54
CA THR A 182 -7.75 4.89 13.26
C THR A 182 -6.81 3.89 13.86
N ALA A 183 -5.50 4.10 13.72
CA ALA A 183 -4.50 3.29 14.41
C ALA A 183 -3.59 4.17 15.27
N VAL A 184 -3.31 3.69 16.48
CA VAL A 184 -2.46 4.38 17.44
C VAL A 184 -1.40 3.40 17.94
N PRO A 185 -0.11 3.64 17.65
CA PRO A 185 0.97 2.84 18.19
C PRO A 185 1.27 3.25 19.63
N ARG A 186 1.63 2.28 20.46
CA ARG A 186 2.11 2.45 21.83
C ARG A 186 3.32 1.55 22.06
N PRO A 187 4.23 1.91 22.97
CA PRO A 187 5.32 1.03 23.33
C PRO A 187 4.78 -0.23 24.00
N ALA A 188 5.31 -1.39 23.61
CA ALA A 188 5.21 -2.62 24.37
C ALA A 188 6.47 -2.82 25.23
N GLY A 189 6.38 -3.62 26.29
CA GLY A 189 7.48 -3.81 27.25
C GLY A 189 8.70 -4.56 26.67
N ASP A 190 8.55 -5.15 25.49
CA ASP A 190 9.57 -5.92 24.76
C ASP A 190 10.22 -5.12 23.62
N GLY A 191 10.01 -3.80 23.57
CA GLY A 191 10.53 -2.92 22.52
C GLY A 191 9.72 -2.95 21.21
N ARG A 192 8.66 -3.76 21.12
CA ARG A 192 7.74 -3.77 19.97
C ARG A 192 6.70 -2.67 20.06
N TRP A 193 5.94 -2.49 18.98
CA TRP A 193 4.82 -1.57 18.94
C TRP A 193 3.51 -2.31 19.17
N ARG A 194 2.78 -1.93 20.22
CA ARG A 194 1.39 -2.34 20.38
C ARG A 194 0.50 -1.35 19.63
N VAL A 195 -0.06 -1.78 18.50
CA VAL A 195 -0.89 -0.93 17.64
C VAL A 195 -2.35 -1.27 17.86
N THR A 196 -3.10 -0.32 18.43
CA THR A 196 -4.55 -0.46 18.58
C THR A 196 -5.23 0.11 17.34
N VAL A 197 -5.89 -0.76 16.57
CA VAL A 197 -6.68 -0.39 15.41
C VAL A 197 -8.15 -0.34 15.81
N THR A 198 -8.79 0.79 15.54
CA THR A 198 -10.23 0.98 15.75
C THR A 198 -10.89 1.26 14.41
N VAL A 199 -11.91 0.46 14.08
CA VAL A 199 -12.74 0.66 12.89
C VAL A 199 -14.16 0.98 13.32
N ARG A 200 -14.69 2.06 12.77
CA ARG A 200 -16.07 2.52 12.99
C ARG A 200 -16.83 2.41 11.69
N VAL A 201 -17.81 1.51 11.65
CA VAL A 201 -18.64 1.27 10.47
C VAL A 201 -20.01 1.90 10.65
N ARG A 202 -20.44 2.67 9.67
CA ARG A 202 -21.75 3.32 9.64
C ARG A 202 -22.46 2.96 8.34
N GLY A 203 -23.70 2.49 8.44
CA GLY A 203 -24.52 2.21 7.27
C GLY A 203 -24.83 3.50 6.51
N ARG A 204 -25.01 3.37 5.20
CA ARG A 204 -25.49 4.41 4.30
C ARG A 204 -26.76 3.93 3.62
N SER A 205 -27.61 4.87 3.19
CA SER A 205 -28.87 4.56 2.51
C SER A 205 -29.71 3.55 3.30
N PHE A 206 -30.29 2.53 2.67
CA PHE A 206 -31.09 1.50 3.33
C PHE A 206 -30.29 0.64 4.33
N ALA A 207 -28.98 0.49 4.13
CA ALA A 207 -28.13 -0.26 5.06
C ALA A 207 -28.03 0.41 6.44
N ARG A 208 -28.44 1.68 6.60
CA ARG A 208 -28.59 2.31 7.93
C ARG A 208 -29.55 1.55 8.84
N LEU A 209 -30.64 1.04 8.26
CA LEU A 209 -31.68 0.31 8.99
C LEU A 209 -31.29 -1.16 9.19
N LEU A 210 -30.60 -1.74 8.20
CA LEU A 210 -30.21 -3.16 8.26
C LEU A 210 -28.94 -3.41 9.07
N LEU A 211 -28.02 -2.45 9.16
CA LEU A 211 -26.72 -2.66 9.82
C LEU A 211 -26.84 -3.09 11.29
N PRO A 212 -27.70 -2.50 12.15
CA PRO A 212 -27.87 -2.99 13.51
C PRO A 212 -28.36 -4.44 13.58
N LEU A 213 -29.30 -4.81 12.70
CA LEU A 213 -29.84 -6.17 12.63
C LEU A 213 -28.75 -7.15 12.16
N ALA A 214 -28.07 -6.83 11.06
CA ALA A 214 -26.95 -7.61 10.56
C ALA A 214 -25.83 -7.77 11.60
N MET A 215 -25.53 -6.73 12.37
CA MET A 215 -24.53 -6.78 13.46
C MET A 215 -24.99 -7.61 14.66
N THR A 216 -26.29 -7.75 14.88
CA THR A 216 -26.81 -8.63 15.93
C THR A 216 -26.56 -10.10 15.58
N PHE A 217 -26.79 -10.47 14.31
CA PHE A 217 -26.59 -11.85 13.83
C PHE A 217 -25.13 -12.18 13.49
N MET A 218 -24.43 -11.25 12.84
CA MET A 218 -23.09 -11.47 12.27
C MET A 218 -21.98 -10.72 13.01
N GLY A 219 -22.28 -9.90 14.02
CA GLY A 219 -21.28 -9.03 14.66
C GLY A 219 -20.11 -9.78 15.29
N ARG A 220 -20.34 -10.98 15.84
CA ARG A 220 -19.27 -11.85 16.35
C ARG A 220 -18.35 -12.35 15.23
N ARG A 221 -18.93 -12.83 14.13
CA ARG A 221 -18.18 -13.26 12.94
C ARG A 221 -17.41 -12.11 12.31
N ALA A 222 -18.06 -10.95 12.14
CA ALA A 222 -17.42 -9.75 11.61
C ALA A 222 -16.27 -9.29 12.51
N ARG A 223 -16.42 -9.36 13.84
CA ARG A 223 -15.34 -9.06 14.78
C ARG A 223 -14.19 -10.07 14.66
N GLY A 224 -14.50 -11.35 14.56
CA GLY A 224 -13.51 -12.42 14.37
C GLY A 224 -12.74 -12.30 13.05
N ALA A 225 -13.44 -12.03 11.95
CA ALA A 225 -12.82 -11.79 10.65
C ALA A 225 -11.95 -10.52 10.67
N PHE A 226 -12.41 -9.46 11.33
CA PHE A 226 -11.63 -8.24 11.50
C PHE A 226 -10.36 -8.46 12.35
N SER A 227 -10.46 -9.20 13.46
CA SER A 227 -9.27 -9.52 14.26
C SER A 227 -8.32 -10.43 13.49
N ALA A 228 -8.82 -11.47 12.83
CA ALA A 228 -8.03 -12.39 12.03
C ALA A 228 -7.27 -11.66 10.91
N ALA A 229 -7.95 -10.81 10.13
CA ALA A 229 -7.30 -10.03 9.08
C ALA A 229 -6.19 -9.10 9.62
N LEU A 230 -6.37 -8.54 10.82
CA LEU A 230 -5.34 -7.72 11.45
C LEU A 230 -4.20 -8.57 12.02
N ASP A 231 -4.48 -9.74 12.58
CA ASP A 231 -3.47 -10.67 13.06
C ASP A 231 -2.62 -11.24 11.91
N ASP A 232 -3.26 -11.56 10.77
CA ASP A 232 -2.59 -12.00 9.55
C ASP A 232 -1.71 -10.88 8.97
N ALA A 233 -2.22 -9.65 8.90
CA ALA A 233 -1.42 -8.50 8.47
C ALA A 233 -0.25 -8.22 9.43
N ALA A 234 -0.46 -8.38 10.74
CA ALA A 234 0.60 -8.23 11.74
C ALA A 234 1.64 -9.35 11.64
N LYS A 235 1.22 -10.58 11.33
CA LYS A 235 2.12 -11.70 11.05
C LYS A 235 2.98 -11.40 9.84
N GLN A 236 2.37 -11.05 8.70
CA GLN A 236 3.12 -10.70 7.48
C GLN A 236 4.10 -9.55 7.70
N TRP A 237 3.69 -8.52 8.45
CA TRP A 237 4.59 -7.44 8.86
C TRP A 237 5.77 -7.95 9.68
N ASN A 238 5.51 -8.77 10.70
CA ASN A 238 6.54 -9.30 11.60
C ASN A 238 7.47 -10.32 10.91
N ASP A 239 7.02 -10.95 9.84
CA ASP A 239 7.82 -11.88 9.05
C ASP A 239 8.72 -11.10 8.07
N GLN A 240 8.22 -10.04 7.42
CA GLN A 240 8.92 -9.34 6.35
C GLN A 240 9.75 -8.14 6.83
N VAL A 241 9.18 -7.29 7.68
CA VAL A 241 9.78 -5.99 8.02
C VAL A 241 11.05 -6.11 8.86
N PRO A 242 11.15 -7.01 9.85
CA PRO A 242 12.41 -7.18 10.59
C PRO A 242 13.58 -7.57 9.70
N GLU A 243 13.35 -8.43 8.72
CA GLU A 243 14.39 -8.84 7.76
C GLU A 243 14.83 -7.65 6.92
N LEU A 244 13.89 -6.82 6.44
CA LEU A 244 14.22 -5.59 5.74
C LEU A 244 15.01 -4.61 6.63
N VAL A 245 14.60 -4.45 7.88
CA VAL A 245 15.23 -3.50 8.82
C VAL A 245 16.66 -3.92 9.22
N ARG A 246 16.93 -5.23 9.23
CA ARG A 246 18.27 -5.77 9.52
C ARG A 246 19.25 -5.56 8.39
N LYS A 247 18.78 -5.52 7.14
CA LYS A 247 19.63 -5.33 5.97
C LYS A 247 20.17 -3.92 5.92
N ASP A 248 21.44 -3.81 5.53
CA ASP A 248 22.01 -2.51 5.19
C ASP A 248 21.29 -1.93 3.97
N MET A 249 21.25 -0.61 3.84
CA MET A 249 20.61 0.07 2.70
C MET A 249 21.20 -0.39 1.36
N GLN A 250 22.50 -0.68 1.34
CA GLN A 250 23.18 -1.23 0.16
C GLN A 250 22.65 -2.63 -0.20
N GLN A 251 22.47 -3.49 0.79
CA GLN A 251 21.92 -4.83 0.58
C GLN A 251 20.47 -4.76 0.11
N LEU A 252 19.67 -3.84 0.65
CA LEU A 252 18.30 -3.60 0.16
C LEU A 252 18.29 -3.11 -1.29
N SER A 253 19.17 -2.17 -1.65
CA SER A 253 19.26 -1.70 -3.03
C SER A 253 19.68 -2.81 -3.99
N LEU A 254 20.62 -3.67 -3.57
CA LEU A 254 21.07 -4.80 -4.36
C LEU A 254 19.98 -5.85 -4.51
N GLU A 255 19.28 -6.21 -3.44
CA GLU A 255 18.18 -7.17 -3.51
C GLU A 255 16.99 -6.62 -4.30
N LEU A 256 16.69 -5.32 -4.21
CA LEU A 256 15.67 -4.70 -5.05
C LEU A 256 16.08 -4.80 -6.52
N VAL A 257 17.32 -4.45 -6.84
CA VAL A 257 17.88 -4.63 -8.18
C VAL A 257 17.85 -6.11 -8.58
N GLU A 258 18.24 -7.04 -7.74
CA GLU A 258 18.19 -8.47 -8.06
C GLU A 258 16.76 -8.96 -8.25
N SER A 259 15.80 -8.50 -7.42
CA SER A 259 14.39 -8.86 -7.53
C SER A 259 13.76 -8.35 -8.83
N LEU A 260 14.14 -7.16 -9.29
CA LEU A 260 13.69 -6.58 -10.56
C LEU A 260 14.22 -7.36 -11.78
N PHE A 261 15.19 -8.25 -11.58
CA PHE A 261 15.81 -9.08 -12.62
C PHE A 261 15.65 -10.57 -12.34
N ALA A 262 15.00 -10.94 -11.23
CA ALA A 262 14.70 -12.31 -10.91
C ALA A 262 13.49 -12.72 -11.76
N THR A 263 13.77 -13.15 -12.99
CA THR A 263 12.79 -13.82 -13.85
C THR A 263 12.09 -14.95 -13.06
N ASP A 264 10.79 -15.10 -13.30
CA ASP A 264 9.84 -16.01 -12.63
C ASP A 264 10.13 -17.52 -12.77
N GLU A 265 11.39 -17.95 -12.95
CA GLU A 265 11.80 -19.36 -12.93
C GLU A 265 11.84 -19.97 -11.51
N GLN A 266 11.69 -19.17 -10.45
CA GLN A 266 11.68 -19.65 -9.05
C GLN A 266 10.32 -19.59 -8.35
N ARG A 267 9.27 -19.06 -8.98
CA ARG A 267 7.92 -19.01 -8.39
C ARG A 267 7.03 -20.19 -8.78
N THR A 268 7.40 -20.92 -9.83
CA THR A 268 6.82 -22.22 -10.20
C THR A 268 7.82 -23.35 -9.95
N GLY A 269 8.00 -23.72 -8.67
CA GLY A 269 8.48 -25.05 -8.31
C GLY A 269 7.52 -26.14 -8.81
N PRO A 270 8.01 -27.35 -9.09
CA PRO A 270 7.50 -28.21 -10.15
C PRO A 270 6.08 -28.68 -9.86
N SER A 271 5.19 -28.54 -10.85
CA SER A 271 4.02 -29.39 -10.99
C SER A 271 4.52 -30.83 -11.15
N LEU A 272 4.62 -31.54 -10.03
CA LEU A 272 4.78 -32.99 -10.02
C LEU A 272 3.54 -33.59 -10.68
N GLY A 273 3.73 -34.03 -11.93
CA GLY A 273 2.82 -34.96 -12.56
C GLY A 273 2.84 -36.28 -11.79
N THR A 274 1.64 -36.77 -11.47
CA THR A 274 1.21 -38.16 -11.65
C THR A 274 -0.30 -38.20 -11.68
#